data_AF-A0A7J9K8V9-F1
#
_entry.id   AF-A0A7J9K8V9-F1
#
_cell.length_a   1.000
_cell.length_b   1.000
_cell.length_c   1.000
_cell.angle_alpha   90.00
_cell.angle_beta   90.00
_cell.angle_gamma   90.00
#
_symmetry.space_group_name_H-M   'P 1'
#
loop_
_entity.id
_entity.type
_entity.pdbx_description
1 polymer ?
#
loop_
_entity_poly.entity_id
_entity_poly.type
_entity_poly.pdbx_seq_one_letter_code
_entity_poly.pdbx_strand_id
1 'polypeptide(L)'
;SRSALFAATDPQIPEYCESLKTDEWPVCAFISQGCHPINPSKEAQSVETSFEVWEKTLEMIGLPSDAVERLIEGKEVRCRYGTRKD
;
A
#
# COMPACT_ATOMS: atom_id res chain seq x y z
N SER A 1 -11.47 -19.63 11.07
CA SER A 1 -10.89 -18.39 10.52
C SER A 1 -9.61 -18.75 9.80
N ARG A 2 -9.51 -18.56 8.47
CA ARG A 2 -8.25 -18.75 7.74
C ARG A 2 -7.40 -17.51 7.95
N SER A 3 -6.18 -17.67 8.46
CA SER A 3 -5.29 -16.56 8.81
C SER A 3 -4.65 -15.94 7.56
N ALA A 4 -4.19 -14.69 7.64
CA ALA A 4 -3.39 -14.05 6.60
C ALA A 4 -2.16 -14.91 6.20
N LEU A 5 -1.64 -15.69 7.16
CA LEU A 5 -0.56 -16.65 6.93
C LEU A 5 -0.95 -17.75 5.93
N PHE A 6 -2.19 -18.26 5.98
CA PHE A 6 -2.66 -19.29 5.05
C PHE A 6 -2.77 -18.75 3.63
N ALA A 7 -3.29 -17.52 3.46
CA ALA A 7 -3.31 -16.85 2.17
C ALA A 7 -1.89 -16.62 1.63
N ALA A 8 -0.94 -16.25 2.47
CA ALA A 8 0.46 -16.05 2.05
C ALA A 8 1.15 -17.34 1.57
N THR A 9 0.66 -18.52 1.97
CA THR A 9 1.22 -19.83 1.56
C THR A 9 0.49 -20.49 0.39
N ASP A 10 -0.68 -19.99 -0.01
CA ASP A 10 -1.41 -20.54 -1.14
C ASP A 10 -0.68 -20.18 -2.45
N PRO A 11 -0.25 -21.17 -3.26
CA PRO A 11 0.54 -20.92 -4.47
C PRO A 11 -0.11 -19.99 -5.49
N GLN A 12 -1.44 -19.89 -5.49
CA GLN A 12 -2.16 -19.00 -6.41
C GLN A 12 -1.89 -17.51 -6.12
N ILE A 13 -1.58 -17.17 -4.86
CA ILE A 13 -1.36 -15.78 -4.45
C ILE A 13 -0.08 -15.18 -5.03
N PRO A 14 1.11 -15.79 -4.88
CA PRO A 14 2.32 -15.25 -5.51
C PRO A 14 2.21 -15.23 -7.04
N GLU A 15 1.60 -16.24 -7.67
CA GLU A 15 1.36 -16.26 -9.12
C GLU A 15 0.51 -15.07 -9.58
N TYR A 16 -0.59 -14.79 -8.87
CA TYR A 16 -1.43 -13.63 -9.15
C TYR A 16 -0.70 -12.29 -8.90
N CYS A 17 0.09 -12.20 -7.84
CA CYS A 17 0.91 -11.00 -7.59
C CYS A 17 1.91 -10.75 -8.73
N GLU A 18 2.56 -11.80 -9.25
CA GLU A 18 3.49 -11.69 -10.39
C GLU A 18 2.77 -11.32 -11.69
N SER A 19 1.56 -11.82 -11.93
CA SER A 19 0.78 -11.39 -13.11
C SER A 19 0.44 -9.91 -13.03
N LEU A 20 -0.02 -9.41 -11.87
CA LEU A 20 -0.31 -7.99 -11.70
C LEU A 20 0.91 -7.09 -11.90
N LYS A 21 2.09 -7.52 -11.44
CA LYS A 21 3.35 -6.79 -11.67
C LYS A 21 3.71 -6.78 -13.15
N THR A 22 3.59 -7.92 -13.83
CA THR A 22 3.92 -8.06 -15.25
C THR A 22 3.00 -7.20 -16.12
N ASP A 23 1.73 -7.09 -15.74
CA ASP A 23 0.72 -6.28 -16.43
C ASP A 23 0.75 -4.80 -16.02
N GLU A 24 1.74 -4.37 -15.22
CA GLU A 24 1.86 -3.01 -14.67
C GLU A 24 0.55 -2.49 -14.05
N TRP A 25 -0.16 -3.39 -13.37
CA TRP A 25 -1.49 -3.08 -12.86
C TRP A 25 -1.42 -1.95 -11.82
N PRO A 26 -2.33 -0.95 -11.86
CA PRO A 26 -2.21 0.27 -11.04
C PRO A 26 -2.50 0.04 -9.54
N VAL A 27 -2.87 -1.18 -9.15
CA VAL A 27 -3.23 -1.53 -7.77
C VAL A 27 -2.59 -2.84 -7.35
N CYS A 28 -2.33 -2.97 -6.05
CA CYS A 28 -1.82 -4.21 -5.47
C CYS A 28 -2.86 -5.34 -5.51
N ALA A 29 -2.40 -6.59 -5.35
CA ALA A 29 -3.27 -7.75 -5.21
C ALA A 29 -4.25 -7.59 -4.06
N PHE A 30 -5.54 -7.78 -4.34
CA PHE A 30 -6.58 -7.81 -3.33
C PHE A 30 -7.02 -9.25 -3.08
N ILE A 31 -6.80 -9.73 -1.85
CA ILE A 31 -7.07 -11.11 -1.46
C ILE A 31 -8.29 -11.17 -0.56
N SER A 32 -9.29 -11.95 -0.97
CA SER A 32 -10.55 -12.05 -0.24
C SER A 32 -10.39 -12.79 1.09
N GLN A 33 -11.40 -12.72 1.95
CA GLN A 33 -11.46 -13.54 3.17
C GLN A 33 -11.45 -15.06 2.90
N GLY A 34 -11.80 -15.46 1.67
CA GLY A 34 -11.70 -16.85 1.21
C GLY A 34 -10.26 -17.28 0.88
N CYS A 35 -9.28 -16.38 1.01
CA CYS A 35 -7.88 -16.58 0.63
C CYS A 35 -7.68 -16.82 -0.87
N HIS A 36 -8.48 -16.18 -1.72
CA HIS A 36 -8.31 -16.23 -3.17
C HIS A 36 -8.20 -14.82 -3.75
N PRO A 37 -7.51 -14.66 -4.90
CA PRO A 37 -7.51 -13.41 -5.64
C PRO A 37 -8.94 -12.98 -5.99
N ILE A 38 -9.21 -11.68 -5.88
CA ILE A 38 -10.43 -11.10 -6.41
C ILE A 38 -10.12 -9.69 -6.89
N ASN A 39 -10.80 -9.28 -7.96
CA ASN A 39 -10.68 -7.92 -8.44
C ASN A 39 -11.19 -6.96 -7.36
N PRO A 40 -10.40 -5.91 -7.04
CA PRO A 40 -10.88 -4.87 -6.16
C PRO A 40 -12.02 -4.11 -6.84
N SER A 41 -12.75 -3.30 -6.06
CA SER A 41 -13.78 -2.44 -6.61
C SER A 41 -13.19 -1.48 -7.65
N LYS A 42 -14.03 -0.98 -8.57
CA LYS A 42 -13.56 -0.04 -9.61
C LYS A 42 -13.06 1.26 -9.00
N GLU A 43 -13.65 1.67 -7.88
CA GLU A 43 -13.29 2.87 -7.13
C GLU A 43 -11.87 2.77 -6.57
N ALA A 44 -11.45 1.58 -6.12
CA ALA A 44 -10.08 1.34 -5.64
C ALA A 44 -9.03 1.44 -6.75
N GLN A 45 -9.44 1.40 -8.02
CA GLN A 45 -8.56 1.60 -9.19
C GLN A 45 -8.40 3.08 -9.55
N SER A 46 -9.06 4.00 -8.84
CA SER A 46 -8.90 5.44 -9.02
C SER A 46 -7.54 5.90 -8.50
N VAL A 47 -6.60 6.07 -9.43
CA VAL A 47 -5.24 6.56 -9.13
C VAL A 47 -5.28 7.97 -8.52
N GLU A 48 -6.13 8.86 -9.03
CA GLU A 48 -6.33 10.21 -8.51
C GLU A 48 -6.75 10.19 -7.04
N THR A 49 -7.81 9.45 -6.71
CA THR A 49 -8.29 9.30 -5.33
C THR A 49 -7.24 8.64 -4.43
N SER A 50 -6.48 7.68 -4.97
CA SER A 50 -5.40 7.03 -4.23
C SER A 50 -4.30 8.02 -3.85
N PHE A 51 -3.91 8.92 -4.77
CA PHE A 51 -2.96 9.99 -4.48
C PHE A 51 -3.50 10.99 -3.45
N GLU A 52 -4.76 11.40 -3.55
CA GLU A 52 -5.37 12.29 -2.56
C GLU A 52 -5.36 11.69 -1.16
N VAL A 53 -5.75 10.41 -1.03
CA VAL A 53 -5.72 9.68 0.24
C VAL A 53 -4.30 9.57 0.77
N TRP A 54 -3.33 9.29 -0.10
CA TRP A 54 -1.92 9.19 0.26
C TRP A 54 -1.37 10.51 0.81
N GLU A 55 -1.56 11.62 0.07
CA GLU A 55 -1.13 12.95 0.49
C GLU A 55 -1.80 13.37 1.81
N LYS A 56 -3.11 13.15 1.93
CA LYS A 56 -3.85 13.47 3.16
C LYS A 56 -3.36 12.64 4.34
N THR A 57 -3.04 11.38 4.11
CA THR A 57 -2.49 10.50 5.15
C THR A 57 -1.15 11.04 5.63
N LEU A 58 -0.22 11.37 4.73
CA LEU A 58 1.08 11.95 5.08
C LEU A 58 0.92 13.25 5.88
N GLU A 59 0.03 14.15 5.43
CA GLU A 59 -0.29 15.40 6.14
C GLU A 59 -0.79 15.10 7.57
N MET A 60 -1.74 14.18 7.70
CA MET A 60 -2.36 13.81 8.97
C MET A 60 -1.38 13.19 9.97
N ILE A 61 -0.40 12.41 9.49
CA ILE A 61 0.65 11.83 10.33
C ILE A 61 1.87 12.76 10.47
N GLY A 62 1.78 14.00 9.95
CA GLY A 62 2.78 15.04 10.16
C GLY A 62 4.05 14.86 9.34
N LEU A 63 3.98 14.11 8.23
CA LEU A 63 5.05 13.94 7.27
C LEU A 63 4.83 14.86 6.06
N PRO A 64 5.92 15.30 5.40
CA PRO A 64 5.81 16.00 4.12
C PRO A 64 5.36 15.04 3.01
N SER A 65 4.80 15.57 1.92
CA SER A 65 4.35 14.76 0.77
C SER A 65 5.49 14.03 0.05
N ASP A 66 6.70 14.59 0.11
CA ASP A 66 7.93 14.01 -0.45
C ASP A 66 8.66 13.06 0.51
N ALA A 67 8.01 12.65 1.60
CA ALA A 67 8.64 11.87 2.66
C ALA A 67 9.20 10.54 2.13
N VAL A 68 8.45 9.83 1.29
CA VAL A 68 8.85 8.49 0.83
C VAL A 68 10.00 8.58 -0.16
N GLU A 69 9.98 9.52 -1.10
CA GLU A 69 11.06 9.76 -2.05
C GLU A 69 12.36 10.09 -1.29
N ARG A 70 12.27 10.97 -0.29
CA ARG A 70 13.42 11.33 0.54
C ARG A 70 13.97 10.14 1.32
N LEU A 71 13.11 9.29 1.87
CA LEU A 71 13.54 8.09 2.60
C LEU A 71 14.21 7.08 1.67
N ILE A 72 13.70 6.89 0.45
CA ILE A 72 14.32 6.02 -0.57
C ILE A 72 15.71 6.54 -0.94
N GLU A 73 15.89 7.85 -1.03
CA GLU A 73 17.19 8.49 -1.26
C GLU A 73 18.12 8.48 -0.03
N GLY A 74 17.68 7.89 1.09
CA GLY A 74 18.45 7.83 2.34
C GLY A 74 18.54 9.16 3.09
N LYS A 75 17.67 10.12 2.79
CA LYS A 75 17.61 11.43 3.47
C LYS A 75 16.80 11.34 4.75
N GLU A 76 17.13 12.21 5.70
CA GLU A 76 16.34 12.38 6.92
C GLU A 76 15.01 13.10 6.62
N VAL A 77 13.93 12.60 7.24
CA VAL A 77 12.60 13.20 7.20
C VAL A 77 12.15 13.52 8.61
N ARG A 78 11.81 14.79 8.87
CA ARG A 78 11.31 15.24 10.17
C ARG A 78 9.79 15.11 10.22
N CYS A 79 9.30 14.31 11.17
CA CYS A 79 7.88 14.24 11.51
C CYS A 79 7.50 15.36 12.48
N ARG A 80 6.40 16.08 12.20
CA ARG A 80 5.85 17.13 13.06
C ARG A 80 5.59 16.66 14.49
N TYR A 81 5.20 15.40 14.67
CA TYR A 81 4.85 14.82 15.97
C TYR A 81 6.03 14.11 16.66
N GLY A 82 7.10 13.82 15.94
CA GLY A 82 8.27 13.08 16.46
C GLY A 82 9.18 13.89 17.38
N THR A 83 8.91 15.18 17.57
CA THR A 83 9.76 16.10 18.34
C THR A 83 9.25 16.40 19.76
N ARG A 84 8.21 15.71 20.25
CA ARG A 84 7.86 15.77 21.68
C ARG A 84 8.97 15.10 22.49
N LYS A 85 9.83 15.91 23.10
CA LYS A 85 10.54 15.53 24.32
C LYS A 85 9.49 15.49 25.44
N ASP A 86 9.30 14.34 26.05
CA ASP A 86 8.71 14.26 27.39
C ASP A 86 9.64 14.93 28.42
#